data_AF-A0A8T4EAM4-F1
#
_entry.id   AF-A0A8T4EAM4-F1
#
_cell.length_a   1.000
_cell.length_b   1.000
_cell.length_c   1.000
_cell.angle_alpha   90.00
_cell.angle_beta   90.00
_cell.angle_gamma   90.00
#
_symmetry.space_group_name_H-M   'P 1'
#
loop_
_entity.id
_entity.type
_entity.pdbx_description
1 polymer ?
#
loop_
_entity_poly.entity_id
_entity_poly.type
_entity_poly.pdbx_seq_one_letter_code
_entity_poly.pdbx_strand_id
1 'polypeptide(L)'
;MDAKATVLVGIMIFIVAISGCTTPTETESPEQGCLSSGGTVATQMCCKSASDFPNTCLIGACGCSPENSKEVKVCDCGEGKCFNGSQCVGLSSPGISSFEECVAAGYPVLESYPRQCRTPDGQVFVEEIEDPLKAACIEAGGNWNECGSRCAIDNQGKEGIACPMMCEALCECGGIAGFTCPAGYSCKMPEGIADALGYCEPEIIGGQRDEYGCLTPAGYSWDSEVGACIRAWELDEGQKKAAKIAVAPYSFGVTVTQVEPYNCEGCFLIKLERNDNQERIEVELGNWSINPASEMPSFEDELIETQACPTNTTESQMALKEALEIAQGSECSEKGTLTDRHFCNSVTGTWWIDLEPYEPIEGCNPACVIFTENKSAEINWRCTGALP
;
A
#
# COMPACT_ATOMS: atom_id res chain seq x y z
N MET A 1 50.50 68.87 -55.63
CA MET A 1 50.82 70.19 -55.06
C MET A 1 50.90 70.01 -53.57
N ASP A 2 52.07 69.57 -53.14
CA ASP A 2 52.44 69.22 -51.79
C ASP A 2 52.59 70.47 -50.92
N ALA A 3 51.79 70.57 -49.86
CA ALA A 3 52.00 71.53 -48.78
C ALA A 3 52.62 70.80 -47.59
N LYS A 4 53.94 70.98 -47.43
CA LYS A 4 54.69 70.56 -46.24
C LYS A 4 54.25 71.42 -45.05
N ALA A 5 53.69 70.79 -44.02
CA ALA A 5 53.45 71.41 -42.72
C ALA A 5 54.56 71.00 -41.74
N THR A 6 55.31 72.01 -41.30
CA THR A 6 56.42 71.97 -40.33
C THR A 6 55.91 71.62 -38.93
N VAL A 7 56.49 70.59 -38.30
CA VAL A 7 56.21 70.22 -36.91
C VAL A 7 57.10 71.04 -35.97
N LEU A 8 56.48 71.93 -35.18
CA LEU A 8 57.10 72.63 -34.05
C LEU A 8 56.94 71.77 -32.79
N VAL A 9 58.07 71.27 -32.26
CA VAL A 9 58.12 70.53 -30.99
C VAL A 9 58.07 71.54 -29.84
N GLY A 10 56.87 71.76 -29.29
CA GLY A 10 56.66 72.50 -28.05
C GLY A 10 56.80 71.57 -26.84
N ILE A 11 57.80 71.81 -26.01
CA ILE A 11 57.98 71.12 -24.72
C ILE A 11 56.93 71.67 -23.75
N MET A 12 55.82 70.94 -23.60
CA MET A 12 54.84 71.13 -22.54
C MET A 12 55.35 70.43 -21.26
N ILE A 13 55.85 71.21 -20.31
CA ILE A 13 56.10 70.76 -18.94
C ILE A 13 54.73 70.60 -18.27
N PHE A 14 54.23 69.36 -18.21
CA PHE A 14 53.08 69.02 -17.37
C PHE A 14 53.58 68.65 -15.97
N ILE A 15 53.20 69.47 -15.00
CA ILE A 15 53.33 69.20 -13.57
C ILE A 15 52.43 68.00 -13.26
N VAL A 16 53.04 66.88 -12.87
CA VAL A 16 52.34 65.70 -12.35
C VAL A 16 51.78 66.06 -10.97
N ALA A 17 50.50 66.37 -10.91
CA ALA A 17 49.75 66.32 -9.67
C ALA A 17 49.42 64.85 -9.37
N ILE A 18 50.13 64.28 -8.40
CA ILE A 18 49.82 62.95 -7.86
C ILE A 18 48.57 63.11 -6.99
N SER A 19 47.39 62.94 -7.58
CA SER A 19 46.13 62.82 -6.86
C SER A 19 45.43 61.52 -7.24
N GLY A 20 45.34 60.62 -6.26
CA GLY A 20 44.43 59.48 -6.24
C GLY A 20 44.99 58.18 -6.80
N CYS A 21 45.65 57.39 -5.94
CA CYS A 21 45.52 55.95 -6.04
C CYS A 21 44.03 55.61 -5.87
N THR A 22 43.31 55.28 -6.94
CA THR A 22 42.06 54.51 -6.81
C THR A 22 42.47 53.09 -6.45
N THR A 23 42.38 52.78 -5.17
CA THR A 23 42.50 51.42 -4.62
C THR A 23 41.40 50.52 -5.21
N PRO A 24 41.62 49.20 -5.29
CA PRO A 24 40.57 48.26 -5.68
C PRO A 24 39.41 48.40 -4.69
N THR A 25 38.18 48.38 -5.21
CA THR A 25 36.92 48.36 -4.47
C THR A 25 37.03 47.40 -3.28
N GLU A 26 37.09 47.96 -2.06
CA GLU A 26 36.83 47.18 -0.85
C GLU A 26 35.43 46.59 -1.00
N THR A 27 35.30 45.27 -0.90
CA THR A 27 34.01 44.62 -0.63
C THR A 27 33.40 45.31 0.57
N GLU A 28 32.35 46.11 0.35
CA GLU A 28 31.60 46.76 1.42
C GLU A 28 31.21 45.70 2.45
N SER A 29 31.47 45.96 3.73
CA SER A 29 31.11 45.01 4.79
C SER A 29 29.58 44.85 4.85
N PRO A 30 29.05 43.70 5.29
CA PRO A 30 27.60 43.52 5.47
C PRO A 30 26.97 44.57 6.39
N GLU A 31 27.74 45.09 7.36
CA GLU A 31 27.35 46.21 8.23
C GLU A 31 27.18 47.50 7.43
N GLN A 32 28.13 47.83 6.55
CA GLN A 32 28.07 49.00 5.70
C GLN A 32 26.91 48.89 4.70
N GLY A 33 26.71 47.70 4.12
CA GLY A 33 25.61 47.41 3.22
C GLY A 33 24.23 47.51 3.89
N CYS A 34 24.12 47.12 5.16
CA CYS A 34 22.92 47.34 5.97
C CYS A 34 22.58 48.83 6.10
N LEU A 35 23.57 49.64 6.49
CA LEU A 35 23.38 51.07 6.72
C LEU A 35 23.13 51.85 5.41
N SER A 36 23.86 51.51 4.33
CA SER A 36 23.75 52.20 3.04
C SER A 36 22.42 51.93 2.33
N SER A 37 21.80 50.78 2.61
CA SER A 37 20.48 50.40 2.09
C SER A 37 19.31 50.86 2.96
N GLY A 38 19.58 51.64 4.01
CA GLY A 38 18.57 52.25 4.87
C GLY A 38 18.06 51.36 5.99
N GLY A 39 18.74 50.25 6.29
CA GLY A 39 18.52 49.45 7.48
C GLY A 39 19.26 50.01 8.70
N THR A 40 18.96 49.45 9.87
CA THR A 40 19.66 49.75 11.13
C THR A 40 20.28 48.48 11.71
N VAL A 41 21.44 48.61 12.34
CA VAL A 41 22.10 47.46 12.99
C VAL A 41 21.39 47.17 14.31
N ALA A 42 20.88 45.96 14.46
CA ALA A 42 20.23 45.45 15.66
C ALA A 42 20.91 44.16 16.13
N THR A 43 20.53 43.68 17.31
CA THR A 43 20.99 42.38 17.84
C THR A 43 19.79 41.46 18.00
N GLN A 44 19.93 40.21 17.56
CA GLN A 44 18.89 39.18 17.70
C GLN A 44 19.49 37.87 18.21
N MET A 45 18.69 37.08 18.93
CA MET A 45 19.05 35.71 19.31
C MET A 45 18.94 34.81 18.08
N CYS A 46 20.08 34.33 17.59
CA CYS A 46 20.17 33.43 16.44
C CYS A 46 20.94 32.17 16.83
N CYS A 47 20.94 31.15 15.96
CA CYS A 47 21.67 29.91 16.21
C CYS A 47 23.15 30.16 16.49
N LYS A 48 23.78 29.37 17.37
CA LYS A 48 25.23 29.50 17.66
C LYS A 48 26.13 29.43 16.41
N SER A 49 25.68 28.72 15.38
CA SER A 49 26.32 28.61 14.05
C SER A 49 26.18 29.86 13.17
N ALA A 50 25.26 30.77 13.48
CA ALA A 50 25.04 31.96 12.66
C ALA A 50 26.19 32.97 12.82
N SER A 51 26.57 33.59 11.71
CA SER A 51 27.50 34.73 11.65
C SER A 51 26.72 36.05 11.73
N ASP A 52 27.44 37.14 12.05
CA ASP A 52 26.87 38.49 11.96
C ASP A 52 26.34 38.78 10.56
N PHE A 53 25.24 39.51 10.51
CA PHE A 53 24.47 39.87 9.31
C PHE A 53 23.99 38.65 8.50
N PRO A 54 23.26 37.70 9.13
CA PRO A 54 22.67 36.59 8.40
C PRO A 54 21.66 37.10 7.36
N ASN A 55 21.46 36.33 6.30
CA ASN A 55 20.42 36.64 5.32
C ASN A 55 19.03 36.45 5.96
N THR A 56 18.40 37.55 6.38
CA THR A 56 17.09 37.56 7.02
C THR A 56 15.94 37.42 6.03
N CYS A 57 16.22 37.40 4.72
CA CYS A 57 15.22 37.03 3.71
C CYS A 57 14.93 35.52 3.67
N LEU A 58 15.81 34.69 4.24
CA LEU A 58 15.58 33.26 4.36
C LEU A 58 14.76 32.95 5.62
N ILE A 59 13.74 32.11 5.45
CA ILE A 59 12.91 31.63 6.57
C ILE A 59 13.82 30.87 7.54
N GLY A 60 13.75 31.24 8.83
CA GLY A 60 14.47 30.54 9.89
C GLY A 60 15.91 31.03 10.13
N ALA A 61 16.33 32.17 9.58
CA ALA A 61 17.68 32.75 9.80
C ALA A 61 18.13 32.80 11.27
N CYS A 62 17.18 32.95 12.21
CA CYS A 62 17.42 32.98 13.65
C CYS A 62 16.53 32.02 14.46
N GLY A 63 15.98 30.98 13.83
CA GLY A 63 15.07 30.01 14.48
C GLY A 63 15.81 28.86 15.18
N CYS A 64 16.21 29.04 16.44
CA CYS A 64 16.85 27.99 17.26
C CYS A 64 16.29 27.93 18.70
N SER A 65 16.48 26.80 19.38
CA SER A 65 16.21 26.68 20.82
C SER A 65 17.02 27.70 21.63
N PRO A 66 16.48 28.25 22.75
CA PRO A 66 17.19 29.19 23.61
C PRO A 66 18.58 28.69 24.03
N GLU A 67 18.73 27.39 24.32
CA GLU A 67 19.99 26.77 24.75
C GLU A 67 21.07 26.72 23.66
N ASN A 68 20.64 26.80 22.39
CA ASN A 68 21.51 26.78 21.21
C ASN A 68 21.53 28.11 20.45
N SER A 69 21.14 29.19 21.14
CA SER A 69 21.13 30.54 20.60
C SER A 69 22.25 31.41 21.20
N LYS A 70 22.70 32.41 20.43
CA LYS A 70 23.61 33.48 20.85
C LYS A 70 23.13 34.81 20.26
N GLU A 71 23.55 35.92 20.86
CA GLU A 71 23.35 37.24 20.26
C GLU A 71 24.22 37.38 19.01
N VAL A 72 23.59 37.80 17.92
CA VAL A 72 24.22 38.02 16.60
C VAL A 72 23.78 39.38 16.09
N LYS A 73 24.69 40.14 15.46
CA LYS A 73 24.32 41.38 14.79
C LYS A 73 23.45 41.06 13.57
N VAL A 74 22.33 41.72 13.44
CA VAL A 74 21.42 41.59 12.30
C VAL A 74 21.14 42.96 11.70
N CYS A 75 20.70 42.98 10.44
CA CYS A 75 20.21 44.20 9.81
C CYS A 75 18.69 44.25 9.92
N ASP A 76 18.17 45.24 10.63
CA ASP A 76 16.75 45.57 10.66
C ASP A 76 16.42 46.51 9.49
N CYS A 77 15.72 45.96 8.50
CA CYS A 77 15.35 46.68 7.28
C CYS A 77 13.99 47.40 7.36
N GLY A 78 13.30 47.32 8.49
CA GLY A 78 11.93 47.84 8.66
C GLY A 78 10.84 47.00 7.99
N GLU A 79 9.59 47.45 8.11
CA GLU A 79 8.43 46.73 7.58
C GLU A 79 8.51 46.55 6.05
N GLY A 80 8.17 45.35 5.58
CA GLY A 80 8.12 45.06 4.14
C GLY A 80 9.49 44.85 3.48
N LYS A 81 10.58 44.70 4.24
CA LYS A 81 11.95 44.51 3.73
C LYS A 81 12.71 43.45 4.52
N CYS A 82 13.74 42.87 3.92
CA CYS A 82 14.66 41.92 4.56
C CYS A 82 16.09 42.15 4.08
N PHE A 83 17.08 41.62 4.82
CA PHE A 83 18.50 41.75 4.48
C PHE A 83 18.97 40.50 3.74
N ASN A 84 19.43 40.64 2.49
CA ASN A 84 19.82 39.50 1.66
C ASN A 84 21.27 38.99 1.90
N GLY A 85 21.94 39.47 2.95
CA GLY A 85 23.36 39.24 3.21
C GLY A 85 24.28 40.38 2.75
N SER A 86 23.77 41.32 1.95
CA SER A 86 24.51 42.51 1.50
C SER A 86 23.74 43.81 1.67
N GLN A 87 22.43 43.83 1.43
CA GLN A 87 21.61 45.04 1.48
C GLN A 87 20.15 44.72 1.84
N CYS A 88 19.43 45.73 2.33
CA CYS A 88 17.99 45.69 2.52
C CYS A 88 17.26 45.71 1.18
N VAL A 89 16.49 44.65 0.92
CA VAL A 89 15.66 44.49 -0.27
C VAL A 89 14.18 44.47 0.11
N GLY A 90 13.33 44.93 -0.79
CA GLY A 90 11.87 44.85 -0.62
C GLY A 90 11.39 43.39 -0.61
N LEU A 91 10.42 43.08 0.25
CA LEU A 91 9.70 41.80 0.25
C LEU A 91 8.79 41.66 -0.98
N SER A 92 8.53 42.73 -1.74
CA SER A 92 7.88 42.62 -3.04
C SER A 92 8.77 41.84 -3.99
N SER A 93 8.49 40.55 -4.20
CA SER A 93 9.19 39.75 -5.19
C SER A 93 8.90 40.34 -6.57
N PRO A 94 9.90 40.88 -7.29
CA PRO A 94 9.63 41.51 -8.56
C PRO A 94 9.33 40.42 -9.60
N GLY A 95 8.03 40.15 -9.82
CA GLY A 95 7.54 39.44 -10.99
C GLY A 95 7.48 37.92 -10.89
N ILE A 96 7.52 37.31 -9.69
CA ILE A 96 7.31 35.86 -9.57
C ILE A 96 5.83 35.54 -9.62
N SER A 97 5.45 34.72 -10.59
CA SER A 97 4.08 34.31 -10.87
C SER A 97 3.91 32.79 -10.97
N SER A 98 5.00 32.03 -10.91
CA SER A 98 5.01 30.57 -11.06
C SER A 98 5.95 29.87 -10.08
N PHE A 99 5.77 28.56 -9.91
CA PHE A 99 6.65 27.72 -9.11
C PHE A 99 8.08 27.72 -9.68
N GLU A 100 8.21 27.64 -11.00
CA GLU A 100 9.49 27.63 -11.72
C GLU A 100 10.28 28.92 -11.47
N GLU A 101 9.62 30.08 -11.53
CA GLU A 101 10.24 31.37 -11.24
C GLU A 101 10.63 31.48 -9.76
N CYS A 102 9.82 30.95 -8.85
CA CYS A 102 10.11 30.92 -7.42
C CYS A 102 11.38 30.09 -7.11
N VAL A 103 11.51 28.91 -7.72
CA VAL A 103 12.70 28.06 -7.59
C VAL A 103 13.92 28.69 -8.26
N ALA A 104 13.76 29.25 -9.46
CA ALA A 104 14.82 29.94 -10.18
C ALA A 104 15.35 31.18 -9.42
N ALA A 105 14.49 31.82 -8.63
CA ALA A 105 14.86 32.90 -7.72
C ALA A 105 15.60 32.42 -6.44
N GLY A 106 15.76 31.10 -6.25
CA GLY A 106 16.51 30.50 -5.14
C GLY A 106 15.72 30.44 -3.83
N TYR A 107 14.40 30.55 -3.88
CA TYR A 107 13.54 30.48 -2.70
C TYR A 107 13.35 29.04 -2.19
N PRO A 108 13.09 28.86 -0.87
CA PRO A 108 12.98 27.54 -0.27
C PRO A 108 11.80 26.75 -0.85
N VAL A 109 12.09 25.51 -1.25
CA VAL A 109 11.10 24.51 -1.64
C VAL A 109 10.84 23.59 -0.45
N LEU A 110 9.57 23.41 -0.12
CA LEU A 110 9.12 22.54 0.96
C LEU A 110 9.16 21.07 0.51
N GLU A 111 9.44 20.18 1.46
CA GLU A 111 9.35 18.73 1.28
C GLU A 111 7.87 18.27 1.30
N SER A 112 7.08 18.73 0.32
CA SER A 112 5.67 18.37 0.13
C SER A 112 5.44 17.77 -1.26
N TYR A 113 4.35 17.03 -1.43
CA TYR A 113 3.86 16.59 -2.74
C TYR A 113 2.42 17.08 -2.97
N PRO A 114 2.16 17.90 -4.01
CA PRO A 114 3.12 18.53 -4.93
C PRO A 114 4.14 19.45 -4.21
N ARG A 115 5.28 19.73 -4.86
CA ARG A 115 6.31 20.62 -4.29
C ARG A 115 5.76 22.04 -4.17
N GLN A 116 6.18 22.75 -3.14
CA GLN A 116 5.74 24.11 -2.85
C GLN A 116 6.95 25.02 -2.64
N CYS A 117 7.00 26.14 -3.34
CA CYS A 117 8.04 27.15 -3.18
C CYS A 117 7.47 28.38 -2.46
N ARG A 118 8.18 28.89 -1.45
CA ARG A 118 7.70 29.99 -0.59
C ARG A 118 8.58 31.23 -0.70
N THR A 119 7.97 32.36 -1.05
CA THR A 119 8.66 33.65 -1.14
C THR A 119 8.77 34.35 0.23
N PRO A 120 9.68 35.33 0.39
CA PRO A 120 9.86 36.08 1.63
C PRO A 120 8.64 36.90 2.08
N ASP A 121 7.80 37.36 1.15
CA ASP A 121 6.49 37.99 1.45
C ASP A 121 5.40 36.97 1.81
N GLY A 122 5.71 35.68 1.79
CA GLY A 122 4.83 34.62 2.24
C GLY A 122 3.90 34.06 1.17
N GLN A 123 4.07 34.43 -0.11
CA GLN A 123 3.37 33.76 -1.20
C GLN A 123 3.89 32.31 -1.34
N VAL A 124 2.98 31.41 -1.71
CA VAL A 124 3.29 30.00 -1.95
C VAL A 124 2.90 29.67 -3.37
N PHE A 125 3.86 29.18 -4.13
CA PHE A 125 3.67 28.68 -5.48
C PHE A 125 3.72 27.16 -5.43
N VAL A 126 2.70 26.50 -5.95
CA VAL A 126 2.59 25.03 -5.98
C VAL A 126 2.98 24.56 -7.36
N GLU A 127 3.80 23.51 -7.43
CA GLU A 127 4.14 22.85 -8.69
C GLU A 127 2.88 22.29 -9.37
N GLU A 128 2.66 22.66 -10.63
CA GLU A 128 1.63 22.05 -11.46
C GLU A 128 2.13 20.69 -11.96
N ILE A 129 1.64 19.61 -11.34
CA ILE A 129 1.89 18.25 -11.82
C ILE A 129 0.76 17.90 -12.80
N GLU A 130 1.09 17.82 -14.08
CA GLU A 130 0.14 17.29 -15.07
C GLU A 130 -0.20 15.84 -14.72
N ASP A 131 -1.49 15.53 -14.59
CA ASP A 131 -1.94 14.16 -14.42
C ASP A 131 -1.56 13.36 -15.68
N PRO A 132 -0.69 12.34 -15.60
CA PRO A 132 -0.31 11.55 -16.76
C PRO A 132 -1.52 10.90 -17.46
N LEU A 133 -2.62 10.67 -16.73
CA LEU A 133 -3.86 10.16 -17.29
C LEU A 133 -4.57 11.19 -18.18
N LYS A 134 -4.44 12.50 -17.91
CA LYS A 134 -5.10 13.55 -18.70
C LYS A 134 -4.63 13.55 -20.14
N ALA A 135 -3.31 13.59 -20.35
CA ALA A 135 -2.73 13.56 -21.68
C ALA A 135 -3.08 12.25 -22.41
N ALA A 136 -2.92 11.11 -21.73
CA ALA A 136 -3.25 9.80 -22.28
C ALA A 136 -4.73 9.67 -22.65
N CYS A 137 -5.64 10.21 -21.84
CA CYS A 137 -7.08 10.22 -22.11
C CYS A 137 -7.39 10.97 -23.41
N ILE A 138 -6.87 12.19 -23.55
CA ILE A 138 -7.12 13.04 -24.72
C ILE A 138 -6.53 12.40 -25.98
N GLU A 139 -5.29 11.88 -25.90
CA GLU A 139 -4.63 11.19 -27.02
C GLU A 139 -5.40 9.95 -27.46
N ALA A 140 -5.96 9.21 -26.50
CA ALA A 140 -6.76 8.02 -26.77
C ALA A 140 -8.18 8.31 -27.26
N GLY A 141 -8.60 9.58 -27.39
CA GLY A 141 -9.95 9.95 -27.82
C GLY A 141 -11.01 9.87 -26.72
N GLY A 142 -10.59 9.87 -25.45
CA GLY A 142 -11.46 9.99 -24.28
C GLY A 142 -11.88 11.44 -24.02
N ASN A 143 -12.91 11.62 -23.19
CA ASN A 143 -13.35 12.94 -22.75
C ASN A 143 -12.84 13.21 -21.34
N TRP A 144 -11.85 14.10 -21.20
CA TRP A 144 -11.32 14.45 -19.88
C TRP A 144 -12.31 15.34 -19.11
N ASN A 145 -12.69 14.91 -17.92
CA ASN A 145 -13.53 15.67 -17.01
C ASN A 145 -12.77 15.98 -15.72
N GLU A 146 -12.46 17.26 -15.48
CA GLU A 146 -11.75 17.74 -14.28
C GLU A 146 -12.59 17.60 -12.99
N CYS A 147 -13.92 17.49 -13.12
CA CYS A 147 -14.85 17.34 -12.00
C CYS A 147 -15.97 16.37 -12.39
N GLY A 148 -15.61 15.10 -12.56
CA GLY A 148 -16.54 14.00 -12.74
C GLY A 148 -16.99 13.39 -11.42
N SER A 149 -17.91 12.42 -11.51
CA SER A 149 -18.37 11.62 -10.38
C SER A 149 -18.61 10.18 -10.82
N ARG A 150 -17.73 9.25 -10.39
CA ARG A 150 -17.93 7.81 -10.64
C ARG A 150 -19.25 7.30 -10.05
N CYS A 151 -19.62 7.79 -8.87
CA CYS A 151 -20.90 7.45 -8.26
C CYS A 151 -22.07 7.85 -9.16
N ALA A 152 -22.05 9.06 -9.73
CA ALA A 152 -23.12 9.51 -10.62
C ALA A 152 -23.16 8.64 -11.88
N ILE A 153 -21.99 8.28 -12.43
CA ILE A 153 -21.86 7.42 -13.60
C ILE A 153 -22.41 6.01 -13.33
N ASP A 154 -21.98 5.35 -12.24
CA ASP A 154 -22.37 3.99 -11.84
C ASP A 154 -23.87 3.87 -11.48
N ASN A 155 -24.51 4.98 -11.13
CA ASN A 155 -25.90 5.04 -10.70
C ASN A 155 -26.80 5.83 -11.65
N GLN A 156 -26.36 6.04 -12.90
CA GLN A 156 -27.22 6.57 -13.95
C GLN A 156 -28.54 5.78 -14.02
N GLY A 157 -29.67 6.49 -14.02
CA GLY A 157 -31.00 5.87 -14.11
C GLY A 157 -31.51 5.17 -12.83
N LYS A 158 -30.76 5.18 -11.71
CA LYS A 158 -31.21 4.62 -10.43
C LYS A 158 -31.79 5.71 -9.52
N GLU A 159 -32.96 5.46 -8.95
CA GLU A 159 -33.61 6.38 -8.00
C GLU A 159 -33.13 6.17 -6.55
N GLY A 160 -33.15 7.23 -5.74
CA GLY A 160 -32.87 7.16 -4.30
C GLY A 160 -31.39 7.09 -3.90
N ILE A 161 -30.46 7.13 -4.85
CA ILE A 161 -29.02 7.12 -4.59
C ILE A 161 -28.48 8.56 -4.63
N ALA A 162 -27.98 9.03 -3.49
CA ALA A 162 -27.34 10.34 -3.38
C ALA A 162 -25.83 10.22 -3.59
N CYS A 163 -25.32 10.80 -4.67
CA CYS A 163 -23.88 10.86 -4.92
C CYS A 163 -23.27 12.14 -4.32
N PRO A 164 -22.18 12.05 -3.55
CA PRO A 164 -21.51 13.22 -3.02
C PRO A 164 -20.92 14.05 -4.17
N MET A 165 -21.00 15.39 -4.06
CA MET A 165 -20.41 16.34 -5.00
C MET A 165 -18.89 16.49 -4.83
N MET A 166 -18.18 15.37 -4.71
CA MET A 166 -16.72 15.38 -4.69
C MET A 166 -16.24 15.37 -6.13
N CYS A 167 -15.54 16.42 -6.56
CA CYS A 167 -14.93 16.48 -7.89
C CYS A 167 -13.80 15.45 -7.96
N GLU A 168 -13.94 14.50 -8.88
CA GLU A 168 -12.87 13.58 -9.24
C GLU A 168 -12.47 13.81 -10.69
N ALA A 169 -11.19 14.09 -10.93
CA ALA A 169 -10.67 14.15 -12.29
C ALA A 169 -10.66 12.74 -12.89
N LEU A 170 -11.34 12.55 -14.03
CA LEU A 170 -11.49 11.24 -14.66
C LEU A 170 -11.58 11.34 -16.18
N CYS A 171 -11.16 10.26 -16.83
CA CYS A 171 -11.32 10.09 -18.28
C CYS A 171 -12.67 9.41 -18.55
N GLU A 172 -13.61 10.12 -19.16
CA GLU A 172 -14.91 9.59 -19.56
C GLU A 172 -14.80 8.85 -20.90
N CYS A 173 -15.58 7.77 -21.02
CA CYS A 173 -15.58 6.89 -22.18
C CYS A 173 -17.02 6.50 -22.57
N GLY A 174 -17.19 5.89 -23.73
CA GLY A 174 -18.51 5.51 -24.25
C GLY A 174 -19.34 6.71 -24.67
N GLY A 175 -20.62 6.70 -24.31
CA GLY A 175 -21.57 7.70 -24.76
C GLY A 175 -21.90 7.61 -26.25
N ILE A 176 -22.84 8.44 -26.70
CA ILE A 176 -23.18 8.59 -28.13
C ILE A 176 -21.99 9.09 -28.98
N ALA A 177 -21.02 9.77 -28.33
CA ALA A 177 -19.82 10.26 -28.97
C ALA A 177 -18.76 9.16 -29.20
N GLY A 178 -18.90 7.99 -28.56
CA GLY A 178 -17.97 6.87 -28.72
C GLY A 178 -16.58 7.16 -28.16
N PHE A 179 -16.48 7.83 -27.02
CA PHE A 179 -15.20 8.13 -26.37
C PHE A 179 -14.47 6.85 -25.98
N THR A 180 -13.15 6.84 -26.15
CA THR A 180 -12.31 5.64 -25.94
C THR A 180 -11.35 5.80 -24.77
N CYS A 181 -10.91 4.67 -24.20
CA CYS A 181 -9.96 4.67 -23.09
C CYS A 181 -8.51 4.54 -23.58
N PRO A 182 -7.54 5.08 -22.81
CA PRO A 182 -6.12 4.87 -23.07
C PRO A 182 -5.72 3.40 -22.93
N ALA A 183 -4.56 3.04 -23.49
CA ALA A 183 -4.05 1.68 -23.42
C ALA A 183 -3.87 1.21 -21.96
N GLY A 184 -4.31 -0.02 -21.67
CA GLY A 184 -4.32 -0.56 -20.31
C GLY A 184 -5.48 -0.07 -19.43
N TYR A 185 -6.47 0.62 -20.02
CA TYR A 185 -7.71 1.01 -19.35
C TYR A 185 -8.91 0.44 -20.10
N SER A 186 -9.90 -0.01 -19.34
CA SER A 186 -11.18 -0.49 -19.86
C SER A 186 -12.29 0.50 -19.55
N CYS A 187 -13.27 0.61 -20.45
CA CYS A 187 -14.40 1.51 -20.25
C CYS A 187 -15.45 0.84 -19.36
N LYS A 188 -15.59 1.33 -18.12
CA LYS A 188 -16.65 0.89 -17.21
C LYS A 188 -17.92 1.69 -17.47
N MET A 189 -18.97 1.00 -17.90
CA MET A 189 -20.27 1.58 -18.22
C MET A 189 -21.36 1.08 -17.26
N PRO A 190 -22.39 1.89 -16.97
CA PRO A 190 -23.55 1.41 -16.22
C PRO A 190 -24.34 0.38 -17.06
N GLU A 191 -24.82 -0.66 -16.39
CA GLU A 191 -25.54 -1.76 -17.04
C GLU A 191 -26.93 -1.33 -17.54
N GLY A 192 -27.32 -1.82 -18.72
CA GLY A 192 -28.69 -1.70 -19.22
C GLY A 192 -29.08 -0.34 -19.80
N ILE A 193 -28.13 0.57 -19.99
CA ILE A 193 -28.38 1.90 -20.56
C ILE A 193 -27.65 2.01 -21.90
N ALA A 194 -28.40 2.19 -22.99
CA ALA A 194 -27.83 2.42 -24.31
C ALA A 194 -27.13 3.78 -24.36
N ASP A 195 -25.98 3.84 -25.02
CA ASP A 195 -25.17 5.06 -25.19
C ASP A 195 -24.81 5.74 -23.87
N ALA A 196 -24.65 4.96 -22.79
CA ALA A 196 -24.27 5.50 -21.49
C ALA A 196 -22.84 6.02 -21.51
N LEU A 197 -22.64 7.14 -20.82
CA LEU A 197 -21.30 7.63 -20.51
C LEU A 197 -20.72 6.77 -19.39
N GLY A 198 -19.48 6.32 -19.55
CA GLY A 198 -18.70 5.55 -18.59
C GLY A 198 -17.46 6.31 -18.15
N TYR A 199 -16.58 5.62 -17.42
CA TYR A 199 -15.25 6.12 -17.08
C TYR A 199 -14.19 5.06 -17.32
N CYS A 200 -12.97 5.50 -17.63
CA CYS A 200 -11.84 4.61 -17.83
C CYS A 200 -11.27 4.15 -16.50
N GLU A 201 -11.24 2.83 -16.32
CA GLU A 201 -10.67 2.19 -15.15
C GLU A 201 -9.43 1.41 -15.57
N PRO A 202 -8.31 1.51 -14.83
CA PRO A 202 -7.11 0.75 -15.17
C PRO A 202 -7.45 -0.73 -15.16
N GLU A 203 -7.07 -1.44 -16.21
CA GLU A 203 -7.13 -2.89 -16.22
C GLU A 203 -6.20 -3.39 -15.12
N ILE A 204 -6.73 -4.14 -14.16
CA ILE A 204 -5.91 -4.77 -13.14
C ILE A 204 -5.03 -5.80 -13.85
N ILE A 205 -3.74 -5.50 -14.03
CA ILE A 205 -2.77 -6.44 -14.58
C ILE A 205 -2.33 -7.38 -13.45
N GLY A 206 -2.68 -8.66 -13.56
CA GLY A 206 -2.47 -9.67 -12.54
C GLY A 206 -3.78 -10.15 -11.93
N GLY A 207 -3.92 -11.47 -11.77
CA GLY A 207 -5.13 -12.10 -11.25
C GLY A 207 -6.09 -12.64 -12.31
N GLN A 208 -5.88 -12.34 -13.59
CA GLN A 208 -6.68 -12.92 -14.69
C GLN A 208 -6.56 -14.44 -14.69
N ARG A 209 -7.71 -15.12 -14.81
CA ARG A 209 -7.78 -16.57 -14.92
C ARG A 209 -8.42 -16.97 -16.25
N ASP A 210 -7.98 -18.09 -16.82
CA ASP A 210 -8.66 -18.69 -17.98
C ASP A 210 -9.95 -19.42 -17.57
N GLU A 211 -10.62 -20.05 -18.54
CA GLU A 211 -11.86 -20.81 -18.32
C GLU A 211 -11.72 -22.01 -17.36
N TYR A 212 -10.48 -22.47 -17.11
CA TYR A 212 -10.14 -23.54 -16.18
C TYR A 212 -9.65 -23.00 -14.82
N GLY A 213 -9.63 -21.68 -14.64
CA GLY A 213 -9.18 -21.01 -13.43
C GLY A 213 -7.66 -20.83 -13.36
N CYS A 214 -6.91 -21.06 -14.43
CA CYS A 214 -5.45 -20.94 -14.42
C CYS A 214 -5.01 -19.47 -14.51
N LEU A 215 -4.09 -19.08 -13.64
CA LEU A 215 -3.57 -17.71 -13.57
C LEU A 215 -2.63 -17.41 -14.75
N THR A 216 -3.21 -16.95 -15.87
CA THR A 216 -2.50 -16.77 -17.14
C THR A 216 -1.37 -15.75 -17.10
N PRO A 217 -1.46 -14.60 -16.40
CA PRO A 217 -0.34 -13.64 -16.35
C PRO A 217 0.87 -14.17 -15.57
N ALA A 218 0.65 -15.14 -14.66
CA ALA A 218 1.71 -15.84 -13.96
C ALA A 218 2.25 -17.04 -14.75
N GLY A 219 1.78 -17.22 -15.99
CA GLY A 219 2.27 -18.26 -16.88
C GLY A 219 1.59 -19.62 -16.73
N TYR A 220 0.57 -19.75 -15.88
CA TYR A 220 -0.15 -21.02 -15.75
C TYR A 220 -1.14 -21.19 -16.90
N SER A 221 -1.18 -22.40 -17.45
CA SER A 221 -2.15 -22.81 -18.47
C SER A 221 -2.69 -24.19 -18.14
N TRP A 222 -3.95 -24.44 -18.47
CA TRP A 222 -4.55 -25.76 -18.31
C TRP A 222 -3.84 -26.81 -19.16
N ASP A 223 -3.45 -27.92 -18.53
CA ASP A 223 -2.93 -29.10 -19.22
C ASP A 223 -3.88 -30.28 -18.99
N SER A 224 -4.46 -30.78 -20.09
CA SER A 224 -5.45 -31.86 -20.03
C SER A 224 -4.85 -33.22 -19.67
N GLU A 225 -3.55 -33.43 -19.85
CA GLU A 225 -2.90 -34.70 -19.52
C GLU A 225 -2.59 -34.81 -18.03
N VAL A 226 -2.22 -33.68 -17.42
CA VAL A 226 -2.03 -33.55 -15.96
C VAL A 226 -3.35 -33.35 -15.23
N GLY A 227 -4.32 -32.66 -15.84
CA GLY A 227 -5.60 -32.31 -15.21
C GLY A 227 -5.48 -31.14 -14.23
N ALA A 228 -4.52 -30.25 -14.43
CA ALA A 228 -4.26 -29.10 -13.56
C ALA A 228 -3.70 -27.92 -14.35
N CYS A 229 -3.70 -26.75 -13.71
CA CYS A 229 -2.97 -25.59 -14.20
C CYS A 229 -1.47 -25.78 -13.95
N ILE A 230 -0.66 -25.73 -15.01
CA ILE A 230 0.79 -25.93 -14.91
C ILE A 230 1.55 -24.85 -15.69
N ARG A 231 2.83 -24.68 -15.36
CA ARG A 231 3.80 -24.03 -16.24
C ARG A 231 4.60 -25.11 -16.96
N ALA A 232 4.15 -25.51 -18.14
CA ALA A 232 4.68 -26.68 -18.84
C ALA A 232 6.19 -26.60 -19.13
N TRP A 233 6.79 -25.41 -19.17
CA TRP A 233 8.23 -25.21 -19.38
C TRP A 233 9.09 -25.44 -18.13
N GLU A 234 8.49 -25.50 -16.94
CA GLU A 234 9.22 -25.74 -15.67
C GLU A 234 9.31 -27.23 -15.33
N LEU A 235 8.56 -28.09 -16.06
CA LEU A 235 8.41 -29.50 -15.75
C LEU A 235 8.97 -30.36 -16.88
N ASP A 236 9.90 -31.26 -16.55
CA ASP A 236 10.28 -32.37 -17.42
C ASP A 236 9.21 -33.49 -17.45
N GLU A 237 9.41 -34.50 -18.29
CA GLU A 237 8.47 -35.60 -18.46
C GLU A 237 8.23 -36.41 -17.16
N GLY A 238 9.26 -36.54 -16.32
CA GLY A 238 9.15 -37.21 -15.03
C GLY A 238 8.34 -36.38 -14.04
N GLN A 239 8.58 -35.07 -13.98
CA GLN A 239 7.86 -34.13 -13.15
C GLN A 239 6.39 -33.96 -13.59
N LYS A 240 6.10 -33.94 -14.89
CA LYS A 240 4.71 -33.95 -15.41
C LYS A 240 3.98 -35.22 -15.02
N LYS A 241 4.64 -36.38 -15.13
CA LYS A 241 4.08 -37.66 -14.69
C LYS A 241 3.82 -37.66 -13.18
N ALA A 242 4.73 -37.11 -12.37
CA ALA A 242 4.55 -36.98 -10.93
C ALA A 242 3.36 -36.06 -10.58
N ALA A 243 3.27 -34.90 -11.23
CA ALA A 243 2.17 -33.96 -11.08
C ALA A 243 0.82 -34.62 -11.42
N LYS A 244 0.75 -35.38 -12.52
CA LYS A 244 -0.45 -36.13 -12.90
C LYS A 244 -0.90 -37.12 -11.82
N ILE A 245 0.04 -37.86 -11.21
CA ILE A 245 -0.26 -38.80 -10.13
C ILE A 245 -0.79 -38.04 -8.90
N ALA A 246 -0.14 -36.93 -8.55
CA ALA A 246 -0.52 -36.11 -7.39
C ALA A 246 -1.89 -35.45 -7.56
N VAL A 247 -2.26 -35.05 -8.77
CA VAL A 247 -3.54 -34.36 -9.07
C VAL A 247 -4.72 -35.34 -9.12
N ALA A 248 -4.50 -36.58 -9.57
CA ALA A 248 -5.56 -37.57 -9.83
C ALA A 248 -6.60 -37.80 -8.71
N PRO A 249 -6.27 -37.73 -7.40
CA PRO A 249 -7.26 -37.90 -6.33
C PRO A 249 -8.22 -36.71 -6.15
N TYR A 250 -7.90 -35.53 -6.69
CA TYR A 250 -8.67 -34.31 -6.45
C TYR A 250 -9.70 -34.07 -7.55
N SER A 251 -10.94 -33.77 -7.14
CA SER A 251 -12.06 -33.48 -8.05
C SER A 251 -12.28 -31.99 -8.30
N PHE A 252 -11.52 -31.12 -7.63
CA PHE A 252 -11.55 -29.68 -7.76
C PHE A 252 -10.33 -29.17 -8.56
N GLY A 253 -10.45 -27.98 -9.14
CA GLY A 253 -9.38 -27.36 -9.91
C GLY A 253 -8.18 -27.01 -9.01
N VAL A 254 -7.00 -27.47 -9.41
CA VAL A 254 -5.73 -27.21 -8.73
C VAL A 254 -4.68 -26.66 -9.68
N THR A 255 -3.72 -25.94 -9.12
CA THR A 255 -2.52 -25.43 -9.78
C THR A 255 -1.30 -26.14 -9.22
N VAL A 256 -0.45 -26.69 -10.09
CA VAL A 256 0.84 -27.26 -9.70
C VAL A 256 1.83 -26.12 -9.53
N THR A 257 2.14 -25.77 -8.29
CA THR A 257 3.03 -24.64 -7.98
C THR A 257 4.49 -25.07 -7.92
N GLN A 258 4.77 -26.33 -7.60
CA GLN A 258 6.13 -26.86 -7.51
C GLN A 258 6.19 -28.38 -7.67
N VAL A 259 7.25 -28.89 -8.29
CA VAL A 259 7.58 -30.33 -8.34
C VAL A 259 9.08 -30.52 -8.09
N GLU A 260 9.45 -31.02 -6.91
CA GLU A 260 10.83 -31.28 -6.53
C GLU A 260 11.14 -32.78 -6.62
N PRO A 261 12.15 -33.20 -7.40
CA PRO A 261 12.58 -34.60 -7.43
C PRO A 261 13.43 -34.95 -6.20
N TYR A 262 13.31 -36.19 -5.72
CA TYR A 262 14.17 -36.76 -4.68
C TYR A 262 15.17 -37.78 -5.23
N ASN A 263 16.14 -38.18 -4.39
CA ASN A 263 17.19 -39.14 -4.72
C ASN A 263 16.69 -40.60 -4.76
N CYS A 264 15.55 -40.85 -5.39
CA CYS A 264 15.09 -42.18 -5.75
C CYS A 264 14.18 -42.13 -6.98
N GLU A 265 14.11 -43.24 -7.71
CA GLU A 265 13.27 -43.32 -8.90
C GLU A 265 11.79 -43.22 -8.52
N GLY A 266 11.07 -42.29 -9.16
CA GLY A 266 9.65 -42.08 -8.89
C GLY A 266 9.35 -41.37 -7.57
N CYS A 267 10.35 -40.70 -6.98
CA CYS A 267 10.19 -39.96 -5.74
C CYS A 267 10.15 -38.46 -5.97
N PHE A 268 9.09 -37.80 -5.51
CA PHE A 268 8.86 -36.37 -5.74
C PHE A 268 8.11 -35.75 -4.57
N LEU A 269 8.38 -34.47 -4.29
CA LEU A 269 7.51 -33.61 -3.51
C LEU A 269 6.77 -32.67 -4.47
N ILE A 270 5.45 -32.73 -4.47
CA ILE A 270 4.60 -31.90 -5.33
C ILE A 270 3.81 -30.96 -4.44
N LYS A 271 3.86 -29.67 -4.75
CA LYS A 271 3.01 -28.66 -4.11
C LYS A 271 1.92 -28.23 -5.06
N LEU A 272 0.69 -28.36 -4.60
CA LEU A 272 -0.51 -27.93 -5.30
C LEU A 272 -1.13 -26.76 -4.53
N GLU A 273 -1.82 -25.89 -5.25
CA GLU A 273 -2.66 -24.84 -4.67
C GLU A 273 -4.05 -24.96 -5.26
N ARG A 274 -5.08 -24.91 -4.41
CA ARG A 274 -6.46 -24.91 -4.85
C ARG A 274 -6.83 -23.61 -5.57
N ASN A 275 -7.56 -23.72 -6.67
CA ASN A 275 -7.92 -22.55 -7.48
C ASN A 275 -9.02 -21.68 -6.84
N ASP A 276 -9.83 -22.22 -5.92
CA ASP A 276 -10.98 -21.57 -5.30
C ASP A 276 -10.64 -20.81 -4.00
N ASN A 277 -9.80 -21.38 -3.13
CA ASN A 277 -9.51 -20.84 -1.80
C ASN A 277 -8.00 -20.66 -1.50
N GLN A 278 -7.12 -20.97 -2.45
CA GLN A 278 -5.65 -20.89 -2.30
C GLN A 278 -5.06 -21.79 -1.20
N GLU A 279 -5.82 -22.81 -0.76
CA GLU A 279 -5.31 -23.80 0.16
C GLU A 279 -4.17 -24.59 -0.50
N ARG A 280 -3.10 -24.82 0.27
CA ARG A 280 -1.90 -25.50 -0.20
C ARG A 280 -1.93 -26.95 0.20
N ILE A 281 -1.58 -27.80 -0.75
CA ILE A 281 -1.57 -29.25 -0.60
C ILE A 281 -0.17 -29.72 -0.96
N GLU A 282 0.43 -30.55 -0.12
CA GLU A 282 1.71 -31.19 -0.40
C GLU A 282 1.49 -32.70 -0.58
N VAL A 283 1.99 -33.24 -1.68
CA VAL A 283 1.88 -34.67 -2.02
C VAL A 283 3.28 -35.23 -2.19
N GLU A 284 3.59 -36.29 -1.44
CA GLU A 284 4.82 -37.02 -1.59
C GLU A 284 4.60 -38.29 -2.40
N LEU A 285 5.44 -38.50 -3.42
CA LEU A 285 5.51 -39.75 -4.14
C LEU A 285 6.73 -40.55 -3.70
N GLY A 286 6.54 -41.86 -3.56
CA GLY A 286 7.60 -42.85 -3.45
C GLY A 286 7.36 -43.97 -4.46
N ASN A 287 8.36 -44.29 -5.29
CA ASN A 287 8.25 -45.32 -6.33
C ASN A 287 6.99 -45.16 -7.20
N TRP A 288 6.73 -43.93 -7.67
CA TRP A 288 5.57 -43.56 -8.50
C TRP A 288 4.20 -43.78 -7.85
N SER A 289 4.13 -43.88 -6.52
CA SER A 289 2.89 -44.01 -5.76
C SER A 289 2.80 -42.94 -4.68
N ILE A 290 1.60 -42.47 -4.37
CA ILE A 290 1.37 -41.52 -3.27
C ILE A 290 1.74 -42.21 -1.96
N ASN A 291 2.58 -41.56 -1.16
CA ASN A 291 2.92 -42.03 0.16
C ASN A 291 1.73 -41.72 1.10
N PRO A 292 1.10 -42.70 1.76
CA PRO A 292 -0.08 -42.45 2.60
C PRO A 292 0.20 -41.53 3.80
N ALA A 293 1.47 -41.24 4.11
CA ALA A 293 1.85 -40.22 5.10
C ALA A 293 1.63 -38.77 4.60
N SER A 294 1.32 -38.53 3.32
CA SER A 294 1.00 -37.21 2.76
C SER A 294 -0.50 -36.86 2.82
N GLU A 295 -1.33 -37.74 3.38
CA GLU A 295 -2.61 -37.31 3.94
C GLU A 295 -2.27 -36.56 5.23
N MET A 296 -1.88 -35.28 5.13
CA MET A 296 -1.86 -34.44 6.32
C MET A 296 -3.32 -34.26 6.74
N PRO A 297 -3.72 -34.79 7.90
CA PRO A 297 -4.96 -34.34 8.50
C PRO A 297 -4.77 -32.87 8.86
N SER A 298 -5.83 -32.07 8.80
CA SER A 298 -5.76 -30.64 9.07
C SER A 298 -5.11 -30.38 10.44
N PHE A 299 -4.54 -29.19 10.62
CA PHE A 299 -3.93 -28.73 11.89
C PHE A 299 -4.86 -28.85 13.13
N GLU A 300 -6.14 -29.20 12.92
CA GLU A 300 -7.13 -29.52 13.94
C GLU A 300 -6.98 -30.95 14.50
N ASP A 301 -6.51 -31.93 13.72
CA ASP A 301 -6.44 -33.34 14.13
C ASP A 301 -5.25 -33.65 15.06
N GLU A 302 -4.15 -32.90 14.98
CA GLU A 302 -3.00 -33.05 15.90
C GLU A 302 -3.33 -32.55 17.33
N LEU A 303 -4.29 -31.64 17.46
CA LEU A 303 -4.85 -31.18 18.74
C LEU A 303 -5.87 -32.18 19.34
N ILE A 304 -6.51 -33.01 18.51
CA ILE A 304 -7.50 -34.00 18.95
C ILE A 304 -6.82 -35.26 19.51
N GLU A 305 -5.66 -35.66 18.97
CA GLU A 305 -4.92 -36.83 19.45
C GLU A 305 -4.22 -36.62 20.81
N THR A 306 -3.90 -35.38 21.19
CA THR A 306 -3.18 -35.08 22.43
C THR A 306 -4.09 -34.77 23.63
N GLN A 307 -5.39 -34.58 23.40
CA GLN A 307 -6.36 -34.28 24.46
C GLN A 307 -6.92 -35.56 25.08
N ALA A 308 -6.69 -35.74 26.37
CA ALA A 308 -7.15 -36.91 27.11
C ALA A 308 -7.86 -36.51 28.42
N CYS A 309 -8.95 -37.20 28.74
CA CYS A 309 -9.71 -37.02 29.97
C CYS A 309 -9.42 -38.17 30.94
N PRO A 310 -9.09 -37.92 32.21
CA PRO A 310 -8.76 -38.98 33.16
C PRO A 310 -9.96 -39.87 33.45
N THR A 311 -9.71 -41.16 33.59
CA THR A 311 -10.67 -42.12 34.14
C THR A 311 -10.54 -42.16 35.67
N ASN A 312 -11.58 -42.67 36.35
CA ASN A 312 -11.55 -42.88 37.81
C ASN A 312 -10.54 -43.96 38.25
N THR A 313 -9.90 -44.68 37.32
CA THR A 313 -8.81 -45.60 37.61
C THR A 313 -7.48 -44.91 37.30
N THR A 314 -6.57 -44.91 38.27
CA THR A 314 -5.40 -44.01 38.38
C THR A 314 -4.35 -44.11 37.25
N GLU A 315 -4.59 -44.88 36.19
CA GLU A 315 -3.63 -45.10 35.10
C GLU A 315 -4.25 -45.05 33.68
N SER A 316 -5.54 -44.76 33.50
CA SER A 316 -6.15 -44.70 32.16
C SER A 316 -6.75 -43.32 31.86
N GLN A 317 -6.56 -42.83 30.63
CA GLN A 317 -7.16 -41.60 30.12
C GLN A 317 -7.84 -41.92 28.78
N MET A 318 -9.00 -41.30 28.53
CA MET A 318 -9.74 -41.43 27.26
C MET A 318 -9.43 -40.25 26.35
N ALA A 319 -8.92 -40.54 25.15
CA ALA A 319 -8.66 -39.52 24.14
C ALA A 319 -9.96 -38.89 23.62
N LEU A 320 -9.92 -37.63 23.20
CA LEU A 320 -11.07 -36.95 22.63
C LEU A 320 -11.62 -37.69 21.39
N LYS A 321 -10.73 -38.23 20.54
CA LYS A 321 -11.09 -39.05 19.38
C LYS A 321 -11.98 -40.25 19.76
N GLU A 322 -11.60 -40.97 20.82
CA GLU A 322 -12.39 -42.10 21.33
C GLU A 322 -13.75 -41.62 21.89
N ALA A 323 -13.78 -40.47 22.56
CA ALA A 323 -15.04 -39.90 23.06
C ALA A 323 -15.99 -39.48 21.92
N LEU A 324 -15.46 -38.94 20.83
CA LEU A 324 -16.21 -38.60 19.62
C LEU A 324 -16.80 -39.85 18.96
N GLU A 325 -16.04 -40.94 18.85
CA GLU A 325 -16.53 -42.22 18.32
C GLU A 325 -17.68 -42.78 19.17
N ILE A 326 -17.58 -42.71 20.50
CA ILE A 326 -18.66 -43.14 21.41
C ILE A 326 -19.89 -42.24 21.24
N ALA A 327 -19.70 -40.92 21.17
CA ALA A 327 -20.79 -39.97 20.97
C ALA A 327 -21.52 -40.19 19.63
N GLN A 328 -20.77 -40.42 18.55
CA GLN A 328 -21.31 -40.71 17.22
C GLN A 328 -22.08 -42.04 17.17
N GLY A 329 -21.66 -43.04 17.94
CA GLY A 329 -22.35 -44.32 18.08
C GLY A 329 -23.50 -44.35 19.09
N SER A 330 -23.88 -43.20 19.66
CA SER A 330 -24.88 -43.10 20.74
C SER A 330 -26.14 -42.33 20.31
N GLU A 331 -27.10 -42.20 21.22
CA GLU A 331 -28.30 -41.38 21.00
C GLU A 331 -27.99 -39.90 20.68
N CYS A 332 -26.80 -39.41 21.00
CA CYS A 332 -26.40 -38.03 20.73
C CYS A 332 -26.45 -37.71 19.23
N SER A 333 -25.94 -38.59 18.36
CA SER A 333 -25.93 -38.36 16.90
C SER A 333 -27.32 -38.51 16.26
N GLU A 334 -28.22 -39.23 16.92
CA GLU A 334 -29.63 -39.34 16.51
C GLU A 334 -30.43 -38.08 16.85
N LYS A 335 -30.05 -37.37 17.92
CA LYS A 335 -30.80 -36.21 18.45
C LYS A 335 -30.23 -34.86 18.05
N GLY A 336 -29.01 -34.79 17.54
CA GLY A 336 -28.41 -33.54 17.08
C GLY A 336 -27.07 -33.70 16.38
N THR A 337 -26.51 -32.57 15.97
CA THR A 337 -25.15 -32.49 15.41
C THR A 337 -24.16 -32.19 16.53
N LEU A 338 -23.13 -33.02 16.66
CA LEU A 338 -22.04 -32.78 17.61
C LEU A 338 -21.18 -31.63 17.08
N THR A 339 -20.91 -30.64 17.94
CA THR A 339 -20.09 -29.47 17.57
C THR A 339 -18.61 -29.70 17.89
N ASP A 340 -17.78 -28.78 17.44
CA ASP A 340 -16.36 -28.69 17.78
C ASP A 340 -16.12 -28.24 19.24
N ARG A 341 -17.13 -27.71 19.93
CA ARG A 341 -17.01 -27.24 21.32
C ARG A 341 -17.09 -28.42 22.28
N HIS A 342 -15.98 -28.70 22.95
CA HIS A 342 -15.87 -29.77 23.92
C HIS A 342 -15.07 -29.34 25.15
N PHE A 343 -15.30 -30.01 26.29
CA PHE A 343 -14.43 -29.91 27.45
C PHE A 343 -14.40 -31.22 28.24
N CYS A 344 -13.27 -31.51 28.88
CA CYS A 344 -13.15 -32.61 29.84
C CYS A 344 -13.43 -32.09 31.25
N ASN A 345 -14.35 -32.73 31.96
CA ASN A 345 -14.46 -32.61 33.40
C ASN A 345 -13.63 -33.71 34.08
N SER A 346 -12.43 -33.35 34.52
CA SER A 346 -11.49 -34.27 35.16
C SER A 346 -11.93 -34.75 36.55
N VAL A 347 -12.90 -34.07 37.18
CA VAL A 347 -13.42 -34.43 38.51
C VAL A 347 -14.41 -35.58 38.40
N THR A 348 -15.26 -35.56 37.37
CA THR A 348 -16.28 -36.59 37.13
C THR A 348 -15.82 -37.65 36.13
N GLY A 349 -14.69 -37.44 35.46
CA GLY A 349 -14.20 -38.32 34.40
C GLY A 349 -15.17 -38.36 33.22
N THR A 350 -15.62 -37.19 32.76
CA THR A 350 -16.61 -37.08 31.67
C THR A 350 -16.18 -36.08 30.61
N TRP A 351 -16.30 -36.47 29.35
CA TRP A 351 -16.25 -35.55 28.22
C TRP A 351 -17.61 -34.92 28.00
N TRP A 352 -17.63 -33.62 27.71
CA TRP A 352 -18.82 -32.87 27.36
C TRP A 352 -18.61 -32.27 25.99
N ILE A 353 -19.46 -32.64 25.03
CA ILE A 353 -19.43 -32.14 23.66
C ILE A 353 -20.75 -31.41 23.43
N ASP A 354 -20.71 -30.12 23.09
CA ASP A 354 -21.92 -29.35 22.86
C ASP A 354 -22.68 -29.96 21.66
N LEU A 355 -24.00 -30.11 21.83
CA LEU A 355 -24.89 -30.76 20.87
C LEU A 355 -25.85 -29.71 20.33
N GLU A 356 -25.94 -29.57 19.00
CA GLU A 356 -26.99 -28.80 18.35
C GLU A 356 -28.18 -29.71 18.05
N PRO A 357 -29.28 -29.65 18.83
CA PRO A 357 -30.38 -30.59 18.69
C PRO A 357 -31.19 -30.33 17.41
N TYR A 358 -31.63 -31.39 16.74
CA TYR A 358 -32.57 -31.27 15.61
C TYR A 358 -33.93 -30.71 16.03
N GLU A 359 -34.30 -30.92 17.30
CA GLU A 359 -35.49 -30.37 17.94
C GLU A 359 -35.07 -29.51 19.15
N PRO A 360 -34.94 -28.17 18.98
CA PRO A 360 -34.48 -27.29 20.06
C PRO A 360 -35.56 -27.12 21.13
N ILE A 361 -35.15 -27.20 22.40
CA ILE A 361 -35.98 -26.89 23.56
C ILE A 361 -35.65 -25.47 24.02
N GLU A 362 -36.66 -24.61 24.05
CA GLU A 362 -36.49 -23.21 24.45
C GLU A 362 -35.84 -23.09 25.84
N GLY A 363 -34.76 -22.32 25.93
CA GLY A 363 -34.02 -22.13 27.17
C GLY A 363 -33.06 -23.27 27.54
N CYS A 364 -32.91 -24.31 26.71
CA CYS A 364 -32.00 -25.42 26.97
C CYS A 364 -30.81 -25.47 26.01
N ASN A 365 -29.63 -25.78 26.54
CA ASN A 365 -28.41 -26.01 25.77
C ASN A 365 -27.85 -27.41 26.07
N PRO A 366 -28.19 -28.43 25.24
CA PRO A 366 -27.76 -29.79 25.49
C PRO A 366 -26.27 -29.99 25.22
N ALA A 367 -25.72 -31.02 25.87
CA ALA A 367 -24.40 -31.56 25.56
C ALA A 367 -24.46 -33.08 25.58
N CYS A 368 -23.70 -33.72 24.70
CA CYS A 368 -23.43 -35.14 24.79
C CYS A 368 -22.36 -35.36 25.88
N VAL A 369 -22.71 -36.09 26.93
CA VAL A 369 -21.84 -36.40 28.05
C VAL A 369 -21.35 -37.83 27.93
N ILE A 370 -20.05 -38.01 27.73
CA ILE A 370 -19.41 -39.31 27.56
C ILE A 370 -18.67 -39.67 28.86
N PHE A 371 -19.04 -40.81 29.43
CA PHE A 371 -18.47 -41.33 30.67
C PHE A 371 -17.24 -42.18 30.37
N THR A 372 -16.09 -41.73 30.88
CA THR A 372 -14.80 -42.38 30.57
C THR A 372 -14.66 -43.79 31.17
N GLU A 373 -15.41 -44.09 32.24
CA GLU A 373 -15.32 -45.35 32.99
C GLU A 373 -16.03 -46.54 32.31
N ASN A 374 -17.26 -46.32 31.85
CA ASN A 374 -18.12 -47.36 31.28
C ASN A 374 -18.30 -47.24 29.75
N LYS A 375 -17.67 -46.21 29.13
CA LYS A 375 -17.76 -45.92 27.69
C LYS A 375 -19.20 -45.73 27.20
N SER A 376 -20.06 -45.10 28.00
CA SER A 376 -21.42 -44.73 27.60
C SER A 376 -21.53 -43.23 27.33
N ALA A 377 -22.54 -42.84 26.55
CA ALA A 377 -22.88 -41.45 26.30
C ALA A 377 -24.36 -41.19 26.56
N GLU A 378 -24.67 -40.03 27.12
CA GLU A 378 -26.03 -39.58 27.44
C GLU A 378 -26.18 -38.08 27.14
N ILE A 379 -27.39 -37.64 26.79
CA ILE A 379 -27.64 -36.21 26.54
C ILE A 379 -28.00 -35.49 27.84
N ASN A 380 -27.22 -34.47 28.21
CA ASN A 380 -27.51 -33.59 29.34
C ASN A 380 -28.11 -32.26 28.87
N TRP A 381 -29.38 -32.03 29.20
CA TRP A 381 -30.07 -30.78 28.88
C TRP A 381 -29.88 -29.74 29.97
N ARG A 382 -29.03 -28.73 29.70
CA ARG A 382 -28.80 -27.62 30.62
C ARG A 382 -29.80 -26.50 30.34
N CYS A 383 -30.94 -26.52 31.03
CA CYS A 383 -32.04 -25.58 30.84
C CYS A 383 -32.00 -24.42 31.85
N THR A 384 -32.22 -23.20 31.37
CA THR A 384 -32.42 -22.00 32.19
C THR A 384 -33.89 -21.59 32.16
N GLY A 385 -34.55 -21.59 33.32
CA GLY A 385 -35.98 -21.34 33.47
C GLY A 385 -36.67 -22.52 34.15
N ALA A 386 -37.54 -22.28 35.13
CA ALA A 386 -38.33 -23.35 35.74
C ALA A 386 -39.24 -23.95 34.67
N LEU A 387 -39.13 -25.27 34.44
CA LEU A 387 -40.10 -26.01 33.64
C LEU A 387 -41.52 -25.71 34.19
N PRO A 388 -42.50 -25.33 33.36
CA PRO A 388 -43.88 -25.12 33.80
C PRO A 388 -44.52 -26.38 34.38
#